data_AF-A0A954QNG0-F1
#
_entry.id   AF-A0A954QNG0-F1
#
_cell.length_a   1.000
_cell.length_b   1.000
_cell.length_c   1.000
_cell.angle_alpha   90.00
_cell.angle_beta   90.00
_cell.angle_gamma   90.00
#
_symmetry.space_group_name_H-M   'P 1'
#
loop_
_entity.id
_entity.type
_entity.pdbx_description
1 polymer ?
#
loop_
_entity_poly.entity_id
_entity_poly.type
_entity_poly.pdbx_seq_one_letter_code
_entity_poly.pdbx_strand_id
1 'polypeptide(L)'
;RVLRPGGWLFIGTPNRQRVVSAIGAHQQTDWESTWRNKLRENLQDWSARLRGRFRNEFGAHAGFSQRELDQLLAKHYPRRDWLTSQYLRFKYGRSRFAPLLPVVTCPPVRTFAAPGIYVMSQKGAAS
;
A
#
# COMPACT_ATOMS: atom_id res chain seq x y z
N ARG A 1 10.91 -0.50 21.37
CA ARG A 1 10.72 -1.39 22.54
C ARG A 1 10.31 -2.82 22.17
N VAL A 2 9.66 -3.10 21.03
CA VAL A 2 9.17 -4.46 20.68
C VAL A 2 10.21 -5.33 19.94
N LEU A 3 11.09 -4.74 19.13
CA LEU A 3 12.12 -5.47 18.36
C LEU A 3 13.50 -5.37 19.00
N ARG A 4 14.22 -6.50 19.06
CA ARG A 4 15.65 -6.54 19.39
C ARG A 4 16.51 -6.03 18.22
N PRO A 5 17.74 -5.52 18.47
CA PRO A 5 18.73 -5.28 17.43
C PRO A 5 18.84 -6.43 16.42
N GLY A 6 18.91 -6.11 15.12
CA GLY A 6 18.93 -7.11 14.05
C GLY A 6 17.59 -7.80 13.76
N GLY A 7 16.55 -7.55 14.57
CA GLY A 7 15.21 -8.05 14.35
C GLY A 7 14.55 -7.47 13.10
N TRP A 8 13.66 -8.26 12.50
CA TRP A 8 12.96 -7.92 11.27
C TRP A 8 11.52 -7.47 11.52
N LEU A 9 11.10 -6.44 10.78
CA LEU A 9 9.76 -5.90 10.77
C LEU A 9 9.24 -5.94 9.33
N PHE A 10 8.09 -6.57 9.12
CA PHE A 10 7.38 -6.53 7.85
C PHE A 10 6.12 -5.67 8.00
N ILE A 11 5.94 -4.70 7.09
CA ILE A 11 4.81 -3.78 7.12
C ILE A 11 4.10 -3.83 5.77
N GLY A 12 2.80 -4.09 5.81
CA GLY A 12 1.88 -3.86 4.70
C GLY A 12 0.85 -2.81 5.11
N THR A 13 0.75 -1.72 4.34
CA THR A 13 -0.22 -0.64 4.62
C THR A 13 -0.86 -0.18 3.31
N PRO A 14 -2.11 0.32 3.35
CA PRO A 14 -2.71 0.93 2.17
C PRO A 14 -1.82 2.05 1.62
N ASN A 15 -1.69 2.13 0.30
CA ASN A 15 -0.90 3.18 -0.33
C ASN A 15 -1.73 4.48 -0.35
N ARG A 16 -1.25 5.52 0.33
CA ARG A 16 -1.95 6.80 0.39
C ARG A 16 -2.08 7.47 -0.99
N GLN A 17 -1.14 7.20 -1.89
CA GLN A 17 -1.10 7.76 -3.24
C GLN A 17 -1.86 6.90 -4.27
N ARG A 18 -2.47 5.78 -3.86
CA ARG A 18 -3.19 4.91 -4.80
C ARG A 18 -4.28 5.68 -5.53
N VAL A 19 -4.34 5.62 -6.85
CA VAL A 19 -5.42 6.26 -7.63
C VAL A 19 -6.70 5.43 -7.54
N VAL A 20 -6.56 4.11 -7.37
CA VAL A 20 -7.69 3.18 -7.29
C VAL A 20 -7.58 2.35 -6.02
N SER A 21 -8.56 2.48 -5.11
CA SER A 21 -8.63 1.71 -3.86
C SER A 21 -9.11 0.27 -4.08
N ALA A 22 -9.78 -0.02 -5.22
CA ALA A 22 -10.62 -1.20 -5.38
C ALA A 22 -10.21 -2.21 -6.49
N ILE A 23 -9.00 -2.12 -7.06
CA ILE A 23 -8.54 -3.14 -8.02
C ILE A 23 -8.01 -4.34 -7.24
N GLY A 24 -8.90 -5.25 -6.85
CA GLY A 24 -8.53 -6.53 -6.23
C GLY A 24 -9.51 -7.10 -5.20
N ALA A 25 -10.55 -6.37 -4.79
CA ALA A 25 -11.64 -6.93 -3.96
C ALA A 25 -12.58 -7.78 -4.84
N HIS A 26 -12.07 -8.89 -5.37
CA HIS A 26 -12.85 -9.83 -6.16
C HIS A 26 -13.10 -11.17 -5.46
N GLN A 27 -12.63 -11.34 -4.22
CA GLN A 27 -12.81 -12.58 -3.47
C GLN A 27 -13.11 -12.36 -1.99
N GLN A 28 -13.76 -11.26 -1.63
CA GLN A 28 -14.38 -11.16 -0.32
C GLN A 28 -15.88 -11.01 -0.50
N THR A 29 -16.51 -12.18 -0.27
CA THR A 29 -17.84 -12.36 0.30
C THR A 29 -19.01 -12.23 -0.67
N ASP A 30 -19.92 -13.19 -0.56
CA ASP A 30 -21.21 -13.35 -1.24
C ASP A 30 -22.18 -12.18 -0.99
N TRP A 31 -21.78 -10.97 -1.36
CA TRP A 31 -22.60 -9.79 -1.36
C TRP A 31 -22.35 -9.05 -2.67
N GLU A 32 -23.40 -8.86 -3.47
CA GLU A 32 -23.34 -8.25 -4.80
C GLU A 32 -22.55 -6.93 -4.78
N SER A 33 -21.26 -7.02 -5.12
CA SER A 33 -20.36 -5.89 -5.20
C SER A 33 -20.56 -5.20 -6.55
N THR A 34 -21.73 -4.58 -6.69
CA THR A 34 -22.12 -3.81 -7.87
C THR A 34 -21.08 -2.74 -8.14
N TRP A 35 -20.59 -2.65 -9.37
CA TRP A 35 -19.56 -1.67 -9.82
C TRP A 35 -19.82 -0.24 -9.35
N ARG A 36 -21.09 0.13 -9.15
CA ARG A 36 -21.55 1.41 -8.60
C ARG A 36 -21.10 1.65 -7.15
N ASN A 37 -21.08 0.61 -6.30
CA ASN A 37 -20.62 0.70 -4.91
C ASN A 37 -19.09 0.93 -4.85
N LYS A 38 -18.32 0.21 -5.68
CA LYS A 38 -16.86 0.43 -5.82
C LYS A 38 -16.53 1.84 -6.33
N LEU A 39 -17.32 2.36 -7.27
CA LEU A 39 -17.19 3.74 -7.75
C LEU A 39 -17.55 4.75 -6.67
N ARG A 40 -18.61 4.51 -5.88
CA ARG A 40 -19.00 5.38 -4.77
C ARG A 40 -17.96 5.41 -3.66
N GLU A 41 -17.36 4.28 -3.31
CA GLU A 41 -16.26 4.18 -2.35
C GLU A 41 -15.01 4.92 -2.85
N ASN A 42 -14.63 4.74 -4.12
CA ASN A 42 -13.57 5.54 -4.73
C ASN A 42 -13.93 7.05 -4.70
N LEU A 43 -15.15 7.43 -5.07
CA LEU A 43 -15.56 8.84 -5.08
C LEU A 43 -15.57 9.46 -3.67
N GLN A 44 -15.93 8.68 -2.65
CA GLN A 44 -15.83 9.09 -1.25
C GLN A 44 -14.36 9.24 -0.81
N ASP A 45 -13.49 8.31 -1.19
CA ASP A 45 -12.04 8.41 -0.97
C ASP A 45 -11.46 9.66 -1.65
N TRP A 46 -11.87 9.93 -2.90
CA TRP A 46 -11.46 11.10 -3.66
C TRP A 46 -12.00 12.41 -3.07
N SER A 47 -13.26 12.43 -2.61
CA SER A 47 -13.85 13.57 -1.90
C SER A 47 -13.13 13.84 -0.57
N ALA A 48 -12.78 12.79 0.18
CA ALA A 48 -12.01 12.90 1.42
C ALA A 48 -10.58 13.40 1.17
N ARG A 49 -9.97 13.03 0.04
CA ARG A 49 -8.67 13.57 -0.40
C ARG A 49 -8.75 15.05 -0.74
N LEU A 50 -9.73 15.46 -1.55
CA LEU A 50 -9.94 16.86 -1.94
C LEU A 50 -10.25 17.76 -0.74
N ARG A 51 -10.91 17.22 0.30
CA ARG A 51 -11.20 17.93 1.56
C ARG A 51 -10.04 17.92 2.56
N GLY A 52 -8.87 17.37 2.21
CA GLY A 52 -7.71 17.28 3.10
C GLY A 52 -7.85 16.32 4.29
N ARG A 53 -8.94 15.54 4.34
CA ARG A 53 -9.30 14.60 5.43
C ARG A 53 -8.80 13.18 5.20
N PHE A 54 -8.09 12.92 4.10
CA PHE A 54 -7.45 11.63 3.84
C PHE A 54 -6.15 11.49 4.65
N ARG A 55 -6.30 11.46 5.98
CA ARG A 55 -5.26 11.26 6.99
C ARG A 55 -5.76 10.18 7.95
N ASN A 56 -4.84 9.36 8.46
CA ASN A 56 -5.18 8.29 9.42
C ASN A 56 -5.86 8.85 10.69
N GLU A 57 -5.56 10.09 11.04
CA GLU A 57 -6.14 10.86 12.16
C GLU A 57 -7.66 11.09 12.05
N PHE A 58 -8.23 10.99 10.85
CA PHE A 58 -9.67 11.16 10.61
C PHE A 58 -10.40 9.83 10.35
N GLY A 59 -9.81 8.69 10.71
CA GLY A 59 -10.43 7.37 10.52
C GLY A 59 -10.47 6.88 9.07
N ALA A 60 -9.91 7.64 8.12
CA ALA A 60 -9.67 7.13 6.77
C ALA A 60 -8.55 6.08 6.84
N HIS A 61 -8.79 4.86 6.34
CA HIS A 61 -7.75 3.85 6.08
C HIS A 61 -6.83 4.28 4.92
N ALA A 62 -6.25 5.48 5.04
CA ALA A 62 -5.44 6.15 4.05
C ALA A 62 -4.06 5.48 3.94
N GLY A 63 -3.54 4.95 5.06
CA GLY A 63 -2.23 4.33 5.15
C GLY A 63 -1.12 5.37 5.01
N PHE A 64 -0.06 5.04 4.28
CA PHE A 64 1.10 5.92 4.08
C PHE A 64 1.48 5.98 2.61
N SER A 65 2.09 7.08 2.17
CA SER A 65 2.92 7.05 0.97
C SER A 65 4.23 6.33 1.26
N GLN A 66 4.88 5.82 0.22
CA GLN A 66 6.18 5.16 0.36
C GLN A 66 7.20 6.10 1.03
N ARG A 67 7.21 7.37 0.64
CA ARG A 67 8.14 8.39 1.17
C ARG A 67 7.87 8.71 2.64
N GLU A 68 6.62 8.90 3.04
CA GLU A 68 6.26 9.16 4.44
C GLU A 68 6.69 7.99 5.34
N LEU A 69 6.39 6.76 4.93
CA LEU A 69 6.75 5.58 5.70
C LEU A 69 8.27 5.37 5.74
N ASP A 70 8.99 5.62 4.64
CA ASP A 70 10.45 5.54 4.62
C ASP A 70 11.08 6.51 5.62
N GLN A 71 10.60 7.75 5.68
CA GLN A 71 11.10 8.78 6.61
C GLN A 71 10.86 8.41 8.08
N LEU A 72 9.72 7.79 8.39
CA LEU A 72 9.43 7.29 9.74
C LEU A 72 10.36 6.13 10.12
N LEU A 73 10.58 5.20 9.20
CA LEU A 73 11.41 4.02 9.42
C LEU A 73 12.91 4.36 9.49
N ALA A 74 13.37 5.31 8.68
CA ALA A 74 14.79 5.68 8.57
C ALA A 74 15.43 6.05 9.92
N LYS A 75 14.63 6.53 10.89
CA LYS A 75 15.10 6.90 12.24
C LYS A 75 15.61 5.72 13.06
N HIS A 76 15.11 4.51 12.82
CA HIS A 76 15.37 3.34 13.68
C HIS A 76 15.72 2.06 12.91
N TYR A 77 15.45 2.04 11.60
CA TYR A 77 15.60 0.88 10.74
C TYR A 77 16.49 1.25 9.55
N PRO A 78 17.82 1.09 9.65
CA PRO A 78 18.75 1.51 8.60
C PRO A 78 18.56 0.71 7.29
N ARG A 79 18.19 -0.57 7.40
CA ARG A 79 17.85 -1.42 6.26
C ARG A 79 16.34 -1.43 6.01
N ARG A 80 15.93 -1.08 4.79
CA ARG A 80 14.53 -0.99 4.34
C ARG A 80 14.42 -1.50 2.91
N ASP A 81 13.98 -2.73 2.76
CA ASP A 81 13.82 -3.40 1.47
C ASP A 81 12.34 -3.26 1.02
N TRP A 82 12.10 -2.46 -0.02
CA TRP A 82 10.75 -2.23 -0.55
C TRP A 82 10.33 -3.39 -1.46
N LEU A 83 9.29 -4.13 -1.03
CA LEU A 83 8.85 -5.38 -1.64
C LEU A 83 7.56 -5.26 -2.45
N THR A 84 7.05 -4.04 -2.63
CA THR A 84 5.76 -3.80 -3.30
C THR A 84 5.69 -4.43 -4.70
N SER A 85 6.73 -4.30 -5.53
CA SER A 85 6.72 -4.85 -6.88
C SER A 85 6.76 -6.38 -6.88
N GLN A 86 7.54 -6.98 -5.98
CA GLN A 86 7.64 -8.42 -5.77
C GLN A 86 6.29 -8.98 -5.31
N TYR A 87 5.65 -8.31 -4.37
CA TYR A 87 4.34 -8.69 -3.86
C TYR A 87 3.27 -8.64 -4.96
N LEU A 88 3.23 -7.58 -5.79
CA LEU A 88 2.28 -7.49 -6.90
C LEU A 88 2.47 -8.60 -7.91
N ARG A 89 3.73 -8.91 -8.27
CA ARG A 89 4.05 -10.02 -9.17
C ARG A 89 3.63 -11.36 -8.60
N PHE A 90 3.90 -11.60 -7.31
CA PHE A 90 3.49 -12.82 -6.63
C PHE A 90 1.96 -12.97 -6.61
N LYS A 91 1.23 -11.92 -6.18
CA LYS A 91 -0.22 -11.96 -5.99
C LYS A 91 -1.00 -12.04 -7.31
N TYR A 92 -0.59 -11.29 -8.33
CA TYR A 92 -1.35 -11.14 -9.57
C TYR A 92 -0.71 -11.84 -10.78
N GLY A 93 0.43 -12.52 -10.60
CA GLY A 93 1.18 -13.17 -11.69
C GLY A 93 0.40 -14.25 -12.43
N ARG A 94 -0.62 -14.85 -11.79
CA ARG A 94 -1.53 -15.83 -12.40
C ARG A 94 -2.94 -15.30 -12.66
N SER A 95 -3.15 -14.00 -12.47
CA SER A 95 -4.46 -13.38 -12.69
C SER A 95 -4.59 -12.89 -14.14
N ARG A 96 -5.82 -12.59 -14.58
CA ARG A 96 -6.07 -11.92 -15.87
C ARG A 96 -5.36 -10.57 -16.04
N PHE A 97 -4.85 -9.99 -14.94
CA PHE A 97 -4.09 -8.74 -14.94
C PHE A 97 -2.57 -8.96 -15.09
N ALA A 98 -2.10 -10.21 -15.22
CA ALA A 98 -0.69 -10.53 -15.38
C ALA A 98 0.00 -9.74 -16.53
N PRO A 99 -0.63 -9.49 -17.69
CA PRO A 99 -0.02 -8.68 -18.76
C PRO A 99 0.24 -7.23 -18.35
N LEU A 100 -0.51 -6.70 -17.37
CA LEU A 100 -0.36 -5.32 -16.89
C LEU A 100 0.74 -5.18 -15.81
N LEU A 101 1.23 -6.30 -15.26
CA LEU A 101 2.23 -6.31 -14.19
C LEU A 101 3.52 -5.55 -14.51
N PRO A 102 4.14 -5.67 -15.70
CA PRO A 102 5.33 -4.89 -16.04
C PRO A 102 5.10 -3.38 -15.91
N VAL A 103 3.93 -2.91 -16.34
CA VAL A 103 3.55 -1.50 -16.28
C VAL A 103 3.29 -1.06 -14.84
N VAL A 104 2.45 -1.79 -14.09
CA VAL A 104 2.10 -1.38 -12.71
C VAL A 104 3.24 -1.53 -11.71
N THR A 105 4.27 -2.30 -12.04
CA THR A 105 5.47 -2.45 -11.20
C THR A 105 6.60 -1.49 -11.55
N CYS A 106 6.47 -0.72 -12.65
CA CYS A 106 7.38 0.35 -13.03
C CYS A 106 7.36 1.46 -11.96
N PRO A 107 8.51 2.00 -11.49
CA PRO A 107 8.57 2.91 -10.35
C PRO A 107 7.61 4.13 -10.38
N PRO A 108 7.53 4.93 -11.46
CA PRO A 108 6.63 6.09 -11.48
C PRO A 108 5.15 5.66 -11.43
N VAL A 109 4.80 4.57 -12.11
CA VAL A 109 3.42 4.06 -12.17
C VAL A 109 3.02 3.40 -10.86
N ARG A 110 3.91 2.61 -10.25
CA ARG A 110 3.69 1.87 -8.99
C ARG A 110 3.25 2.79 -7.86
N THR A 111 3.81 3.99 -7.79
CA THR A 111 3.46 5.01 -6.79
C THR A 111 1.95 5.26 -6.73
N PHE A 112 1.26 5.16 -7.87
CA PHE A 112 -0.17 5.43 -8.00
C PHE A 112 -1.00 4.16 -8.24
N ALA A 113 -0.43 3.14 -8.89
CA ALA A 113 -1.13 1.91 -9.25
C ALA A 113 -1.15 0.88 -8.12
N ALA A 114 -0.15 0.88 -7.23
CA ALA A 114 -0.11 -0.10 -6.15
C ALA A 114 -1.19 0.24 -5.10
N PRO A 115 -2.12 -0.69 -4.79
CA PRO A 115 -3.17 -0.45 -3.80
C PRO A 115 -2.60 -0.42 -2.36
N GLY A 116 -1.50 -1.14 -2.13
CA GLY A 116 -0.77 -1.16 -0.88
C GLY A 116 0.74 -1.04 -1.13
N ILE A 117 1.47 -0.63 -0.10
CA ILE A 117 2.93 -0.63 -0.08
C ILE A 117 3.43 -1.62 0.97
N TYR A 118 4.55 -2.28 0.65
CA TYR A 118 5.14 -3.34 1.47
C TYR A 118 6.63 -3.10 1.65
N VAL A 119 7.09 -3.17 2.88
CA VAL A 119 8.50 -3.00 3.23
C VAL A 119 8.92 -4.01 4.27
N MET A 120 10.12 -4.55 4.11
CA MET A 120 10.81 -5.35 5.10
C MET A 120 11.97 -4.54 5.66
N SER A 121 11.97 -4.30 6.95
CA SER A 121 12.90 -3.41 7.64
C SER A 121 13.65 -4.15 8.74
N GLN A 122 14.93 -3.87 8.90
CA GLN A 122 15.74 -4.45 9.97
C GLN A 122 16.11 -3.38 10.99
N LYS A 123 15.90 -3.68 12.28
CA LYS A 123 16.26 -2.76 13.37
C LYS A 123 17.77 -2.64 13.47
N GLY A 124 18.27 -1.41 13.53
CA GLY A 124 19.70 -1.13 13.73
C GLY A 124 20.21 -1.71 15.05
N ALA A 125 21.52 -1.96 15.11
CA ALA A 125 22.19 -2.11 16.40
C ALA A 125 21.94 -0.83 17.23
N ALA A 126 21.72 -0.98 18.53
CA ALA A 126 21.74 0.20 19.40
C ALA A 126 23.17 0.75 19.32
N SER A 127 23.31 1.99 18.83
CA SER A 127 24.53 2.77 19.00
C SER A 127 24.72 3.13 20.45
#